data_AF-A0A2E2WU22-F1
#
_entry.id   AF-A0A2E2WU22-F1
#
_cell.length_a   1.000
_cell.length_b   1.000
_cell.length_c   1.000
_cell.angle_alpha   90.00
_cell.angle_beta   90.00
_cell.angle_gamma   90.00
#
_symmetry.space_group_name_H-M   'P 1'
#
loop_
_entity.id
_entity.type
_entity.pdbx_description
1 polymer ?
#
loop_
_entity_poly.entity_id
_entity_poly.type
_entity_poly.pdbx_seq_one_letter_code
_entity_poly.pdbx_strand_id
1 'polypeptide(L)'
;MITNQKYTSKTSITLMLSGLIPFIIAIYYLQTYDFEYGLAMFIHYSAIILSFIGAITWGRNVIEKSAKLFYLSVTPSIIAFLAFFFSFPDNLFILATGYLIAWIIDFFLLIKYKEFLMYLVMRTIITGSVIYLHIYLT
;
A
#
# COMPACT_ATOMS: atom_id res chain seq x y z
N MET A 1 5.29 3.54 -29.58
CA MET A 1 5.97 4.56 -28.76
C MET A 1 5.69 4.26 -27.28
N ILE A 2 6.60 3.53 -26.61
CA ILE A 2 6.48 3.09 -25.20
C ILE A 2 7.55 3.81 -24.35
N THR A 3 7.82 5.07 -24.64
CA THR A 3 9.06 5.75 -24.21
C THR A 3 8.87 6.80 -23.11
N ASN A 4 7.75 6.78 -22.37
CA ASN A 4 7.58 7.71 -21.24
C ASN A 4 6.75 7.14 -20.08
N GLN A 5 6.91 5.86 -19.74
CA GLN A 5 6.29 5.30 -18.54
C GLN A 5 7.06 5.74 -17.30
N LYS A 6 6.57 6.77 -16.63
CA LYS A 6 7.08 7.30 -15.34
C LYS A 6 7.34 6.18 -14.29
N TYR A 7 6.58 5.08 -14.38
CA TYR A 7 6.58 3.93 -13.48
C TYR A 7 7.65 2.85 -13.75
N THR A 8 8.34 2.88 -14.90
CA THR A 8 9.40 1.91 -15.24
C THR A 8 10.81 2.45 -14.98
N SER A 9 10.93 3.69 -14.50
CA SER A 9 12.24 4.27 -14.20
C SER A 9 12.93 3.51 -13.07
N LYS A 10 14.26 3.39 -13.14
CA LYS A 10 15.08 2.76 -12.08
C LYS A 10 14.76 3.37 -10.71
N THR A 11 14.66 4.70 -10.64
CA THR A 11 14.32 5.42 -9.42
C THR A 11 12.95 5.01 -8.87
N SER A 12 11.92 4.92 -9.72
CA SER A 12 10.58 4.50 -9.29
C SER A 12 10.59 3.08 -8.71
N ILE A 13 11.25 2.15 -9.41
CA ILE A 13 11.33 0.75 -8.98
C ILE A 13 12.07 0.65 -7.65
N THR A 14 13.25 1.29 -7.54
CA THR A 14 14.04 1.30 -6.31
C THR A 14 13.26 1.86 -5.13
N LEU A 15 12.57 3.00 -5.32
CA LEU A 15 11.79 3.61 -4.24
C LEU A 15 10.58 2.75 -3.83
N MET A 16 9.86 2.16 -4.80
CA MET A 16 8.75 1.26 -4.48
C MET A 16 9.21 0.03 -3.68
N LEU A 17 10.33 -0.59 -4.07
CA LEU A 17 10.90 -1.73 -3.34
C LEU A 17 11.46 -1.33 -1.97
N SER A 18 12.07 -0.14 -1.87
CA SER A 18 12.58 0.38 -0.59
C SER A 18 11.48 0.58 0.45
N GLY A 19 10.23 0.70 0.01
CA GLY A 19 9.06 0.72 0.90
C GLY A 19 8.86 -0.57 1.71
N LEU A 20 9.56 -1.68 1.38
CA LEU A 20 9.55 -2.90 2.19
C LEU A 20 10.56 -2.87 3.35
N ILE A 21 11.54 -1.96 3.31
CA ILE A 21 12.64 -1.94 4.30
C ILE A 21 12.11 -1.79 5.73
N PRO A 22 11.22 -0.85 6.06
CA PRO A 22 10.79 -0.70 7.45
C PRO A 22 9.92 -1.86 7.93
N PHE A 23 9.22 -2.57 7.04
CA PHE A 23 8.55 -3.83 7.39
C PHE A 23 9.57 -4.90 7.81
N ILE A 24 10.64 -5.09 7.04
CA ILE A 24 11.69 -6.05 7.36
C ILE A 24 12.35 -5.71 8.70
N ILE A 25 12.63 -4.43 8.94
CA ILE A 25 13.20 -3.96 10.20
C ILE A 25 12.25 -4.26 11.38
N ALA A 26 10.95 -4.00 11.22
CA ALA A 26 9.96 -4.27 12.26
C ALA A 26 9.86 -5.76 12.58
N ILE A 27 9.82 -6.63 11.56
CA ILE A 27 9.83 -8.10 11.73
C ILE A 27 11.10 -8.57 12.44
N TYR A 28 12.28 -8.09 12.01
CA TYR A 28 13.53 -8.46 12.66
C TYR A 28 13.54 -8.02 14.13
N TYR A 29 13.05 -6.81 14.41
CA TYR A 29 13.02 -6.26 15.76
C TYR A 29 12.07 -7.03 16.69
N LEU A 30 10.86 -7.36 16.23
CA LEU A 30 9.90 -8.12 17.04
C LEU A 30 10.36 -9.55 17.32
N GLN A 31 11.12 -10.16 16.41
CA GLN A 31 11.65 -11.51 16.60
C GLN A 31 12.88 -11.56 17.50
N THR A 32 13.67 -10.47 17.55
CA THR A 32 15.00 -10.47 18.18
C THR A 32 15.03 -9.74 19.52
N TYR A 33 14.25 -8.68 19.67
CA TYR A 33 14.39 -7.75 20.79
C TYR A 33 13.10 -7.60 21.61
N ASP A 34 12.06 -7.00 21.04
CA ASP A 34 10.82 -6.68 21.75
C ASP A 34 9.63 -6.85 20.81
N PHE A 35 8.76 -7.80 21.16
CA PHE A 35 7.59 -8.16 20.36
C PHE A 35 6.59 -7.01 20.23
N GLU A 36 6.22 -6.36 21.34
CA GLU A 36 5.20 -5.33 21.38
C GLU A 36 5.64 -4.08 20.61
N TYR A 37 6.88 -3.64 20.83
CA TYR A 37 7.43 -2.46 20.15
C TYR A 37 7.64 -2.74 18.66
N GLY A 38 8.12 -3.93 18.28
CA GLY A 38 8.27 -4.30 16.89
C GLY A 38 6.94 -4.50 16.15
N LEU A 39 5.93 -5.06 16.82
CA LEU A 39 4.56 -5.15 16.31
C LEU A 39 3.95 -3.75 16.13
N ALA A 40 4.16 -2.85 17.10
CA ALA A 40 3.76 -1.45 16.95
C ALA A 40 4.45 -0.82 15.74
N MET A 41 5.77 -0.94 15.57
CA MET A 41 6.47 -0.43 14.40
C MET A 41 5.87 -0.94 13.08
N PHE A 42 5.54 -2.23 13.01
CA PHE A 42 4.90 -2.84 11.85
C PHE A 42 3.53 -2.20 11.55
N ILE A 43 2.65 -2.12 12.55
CA ILE A 43 1.30 -1.56 12.41
C ILE A 43 1.34 -0.10 11.99
N HIS A 44 2.17 0.72 12.65
CA HIS A 44 2.27 2.15 12.34
C HIS A 44 2.80 2.38 10.92
N TYR A 45 3.86 1.67 10.52
CA TYR A 45 4.39 1.82 9.17
C TYR A 45 3.44 1.31 8.09
N SER A 46 2.72 0.22 8.37
CA SER A 46 1.64 -0.30 7.53
C SER A 46 0.56 0.76 7.27
N ALA A 47 0.06 1.39 8.33
CA ALA A 47 -0.93 2.47 8.22
C ALA A 47 -0.38 3.67 7.42
N ILE A 48 0.88 4.07 7.65
CA ILE A 48 1.55 5.14 6.89
C ILE A 48 1.55 4.79 5.39
N ILE A 49 2.06 3.62 5.00
CA ILE A 49 2.14 3.24 3.59
C ILE A 49 0.76 3.17 2.96
N LEU A 50 -0.21 2.51 3.62
CA LEU A 50 -1.58 2.42 3.14
C LEU A 50 -2.19 3.81 2.89
N SER A 51 -1.91 4.79 3.75
CA SER A 51 -2.41 6.16 3.60
C SER A 51 -1.85 6.90 2.37
N PHE A 52 -0.66 6.55 1.88
CA PHE A 52 -0.03 7.18 0.71
C PHE A 52 -0.44 6.53 -0.62
N ILE A 53 -0.98 5.30 -0.59
CA ILE A 53 -1.32 4.54 -1.80
C ILE A 53 -2.22 5.33 -2.77
N GLY A 54 -3.23 6.00 -2.23
CA GLY A 54 -4.22 6.72 -3.03
C GLY A 54 -3.68 7.90 -3.82
N ALA A 55 -2.44 8.34 -3.58
CA ALA A 55 -1.82 9.47 -4.27
C ALA A 55 -1.81 9.32 -5.80
N ILE A 56 -1.73 8.09 -6.32
CA ILE A 56 -1.75 7.83 -7.76
C ILE A 56 -3.14 8.07 -8.35
N THR A 57 -4.18 7.58 -7.68
CA THR A 57 -5.58 7.83 -8.05
C THR A 57 -5.90 9.33 -7.97
N TRP A 58 -5.40 10.01 -6.93
CA TRP A 58 -5.52 11.46 -6.80
C TRP A 58 -4.82 12.20 -7.94
N GLY A 59 -3.57 11.85 -8.23
CA GLY A 59 -2.77 12.47 -9.28
C GLY A 59 -3.40 12.29 -10.66
N ARG A 60 -4.02 11.13 -10.94
CA ARG A 60 -4.78 10.91 -12.17
C ARG A 60 -5.99 11.84 -12.29
N ASN A 61 -6.60 12.21 -11.17
CA ASN A 61 -7.80 13.03 -11.15
C ASN A 61 -7.57 14.47 -11.64
N VAL A 62 -6.32 14.92 -11.74
CA VAL A 62 -5.95 16.18 -12.39
C VAL A 62 -6.43 16.22 -13.85
N ILE A 63 -6.42 15.06 -14.53
CA ILE A 63 -6.85 14.91 -15.93
C ILE A 63 -8.35 14.61 -16.00
N GLU A 64 -8.82 13.68 -15.16
CA GLU A 64 -10.19 13.12 -15.25
C GLU A 64 -11.29 13.99 -14.64
N LYS A 65 -10.94 14.88 -13.70
CA LYS A 65 -11.87 15.80 -13.03
C LYS A 65 -13.12 15.09 -12.48
N SER A 66 -12.95 13.92 -11.88
CA SER A 66 -14.01 13.07 -11.34
C SER A 66 -14.03 13.09 -9.82
N ALA A 67 -15.16 13.45 -9.21
CA ALA A 67 -15.34 13.36 -7.76
C ALA A 67 -15.13 11.92 -7.24
N LYS A 68 -15.52 10.91 -8.02
CA LYS A 68 -15.34 9.50 -7.68
C LYS A 68 -13.88 9.14 -7.41
N LEU A 69 -12.95 9.67 -8.20
CA LEU A 69 -11.53 9.38 -8.02
C LEU A 69 -10.95 10.02 -6.75
N PHE A 70 -11.50 11.14 -6.27
CA PHE A 70 -11.12 11.69 -4.95
C PHE A 70 -11.59 10.80 -3.81
N TYR A 71 -12.83 10.29 -3.87
CA TYR A 71 -13.29 9.35 -2.83
C TYR A 71 -12.46 8.07 -2.83
N LEU A 72 -12.17 7.51 -4.00
CA LEU A 72 -11.34 6.31 -4.12
C LEU A 72 -9.90 6.55 -3.66
N SER A 73 -9.32 7.73 -3.89
CA SER A 73 -7.96 8.03 -3.44
C SER A 73 -7.86 8.20 -1.92
N VAL A 74 -8.91 8.67 -1.24
CA VAL A 74 -8.88 8.87 0.22
C VAL A 74 -9.29 7.60 0.98
N THR A 75 -10.01 6.68 0.33
CA THR A 75 -10.50 5.44 0.95
C THR A 75 -9.41 4.63 1.68
N PRO A 76 -8.21 4.38 1.11
CA PRO A 76 -7.14 3.66 1.81
C PRO A 76 -6.69 4.36 3.10
N SER A 77 -6.59 5.69 3.10
CA SER A 77 -6.18 6.48 4.27
C SER A 77 -7.21 6.41 5.40
N ILE A 78 -8.51 6.40 5.06
CA ILE A 78 -9.58 6.21 6.05
C ILE A 78 -9.49 4.80 6.67
N ILE A 79 -9.26 3.76 5.85
CA ILE A 79 -9.11 2.39 6.37
C ILE A 79 -7.87 2.27 7.28
N ALA A 80 -6.75 2.89 6.89
CA ALA A 80 -5.55 2.94 7.71
C ALA A 80 -5.82 3.61 9.07
N PHE A 81 -6.57 4.70 9.09
CA PHE A 81 -6.97 5.37 10.33
C PHE A 81 -7.91 4.50 11.17
N LEU A 82 -8.85 3.80 10.55
CA LEU A 82 -9.78 2.91 11.26
C LEU A 82 -9.06 1.77 12.00
N ALA A 83 -7.93 1.28 11.48
CA ALA A 83 -7.18 0.20 12.12
C ALA A 83 -6.73 0.53 13.57
N PHE A 84 -6.55 1.80 13.93
CA PHE A 84 -6.14 2.20 15.28
C PHE A 84 -7.22 2.02 16.34
N PHE A 85 -8.48 1.81 15.95
CA PHE A 85 -9.58 1.57 16.89
C PHE A 85 -9.73 0.09 17.28
N PHE A 86 -8.85 -0.78 16.76
CA PHE A 86 -8.92 -2.21 16.97
C PHE A 86 -7.63 -2.70 17.63
N SER A 87 -7.77 -3.70 18.50
CA SER A 87 -6.64 -4.40 19.11
C SER A 87 -6.02 -5.39 18.13
N PHE A 88 -4.78 -5.79 18.39
CA PHE A 88 -4.21 -6.97 17.76
C PHE A 88 -5.07 -8.21 18.11
N PRO A 89 -5.36 -9.12 17.15
CA PRO A 89 -4.92 -9.13 15.75
C PRO A 89 -5.80 -8.35 14.75
N ASP A 90 -6.98 -7.87 15.16
CA ASP A 90 -8.00 -7.31 14.26
C ASP A 90 -7.49 -6.11 13.45
N ASN A 91 -6.63 -5.29 14.03
CA ASN A 91 -6.01 -4.16 13.31
C ASN A 91 -5.17 -4.61 12.09
N LEU A 92 -4.52 -5.78 12.15
CA LEU A 92 -3.78 -6.34 11.02
C LEU A 92 -4.72 -6.76 9.89
N PHE A 93 -5.86 -7.38 10.22
CA PHE A 93 -6.86 -7.76 9.21
C PHE A 93 -7.46 -6.53 8.52
N ILE A 94 -7.71 -5.45 9.26
CA ILE A 94 -8.20 -4.19 8.69
C ILE A 94 -7.17 -3.58 7.73
N LEU A 95 -5.90 -3.53 8.12
CA LEU A 95 -4.83 -3.02 7.27
C LEU A 95 -4.66 -3.88 6.01
N ALA A 96 -4.61 -5.21 6.14
CA ALA A 96 -4.52 -6.14 5.01
C ALA A 96 -5.69 -5.99 4.03
N THR A 97 -6.91 -5.83 4.56
CA THR A 97 -8.11 -5.54 3.76
C THR A 97 -7.99 -4.19 3.05
N GLY A 98 -7.46 -3.18 3.71
CA GLY A 98 -7.17 -1.88 3.11
C GLY A 98 -6.21 -1.97 1.92
N TYR A 99 -5.13 -2.74 2.06
CA TYR A 99 -4.19 -3.01 0.96
C TYR A 99 -4.86 -3.73 -0.22
N LEU A 100 -5.73 -4.70 0.05
CA LEU A 100 -6.49 -5.40 -0.99
C LEU A 100 -7.46 -4.45 -1.71
N ILE A 101 -8.23 -3.65 -0.96
CA ILE A 101 -9.12 -2.64 -1.54
C ILE A 101 -8.34 -1.65 -2.41
N ALA A 102 -7.19 -1.19 -1.93
CA ALA A 102 -6.37 -0.26 -2.68
C ALA A 102 -5.82 -0.88 -3.97
N TRP A 103 -5.42 -2.16 -3.95
CA TRP A 103 -5.04 -2.90 -5.15
C TRP A 103 -6.21 -3.09 -6.12
N ILE A 104 -7.42 -3.34 -5.63
CA ILE A 104 -8.63 -3.43 -6.46
C ILE A 104 -8.91 -2.09 -7.16
N ILE A 105 -8.74 -0.97 -6.46
CA ILE A 105 -8.85 0.37 -7.06
C ILE A 105 -7.81 0.55 -8.18
N ASP A 106 -6.55 0.19 -7.92
CA ASP A 106 -5.46 0.25 -8.91
C ASP A 106 -5.74 -0.68 -10.12
N PHE A 107 -6.35 -1.84 -9.90
CA PHE A 107 -6.76 -2.76 -10.96
C PHE A 107 -7.87 -2.17 -11.85
N PHE A 108 -8.87 -1.52 -11.27
CA PHE A 108 -9.89 -0.82 -12.06
C PHE A 108 -9.31 0.37 -12.84
N LEU A 109 -8.30 1.05 -12.29
CA LEU A 109 -7.54 2.05 -13.04
C LEU A 109 -6.81 1.42 -14.23
N LEU A 110 -6.21 0.24 -14.08
CA LEU A 110 -5.58 -0.47 -15.19
C LEU A 110 -6.57 -0.79 -16.32
N ILE A 111 -7.76 -1.29 -15.97
CA ILE A 111 -8.80 -1.60 -16.96
C ILE A 111 -9.13 -0.36 -17.80
N LYS A 112 -9.24 0.81 -17.15
CA LYS A 112 -9.52 2.07 -17.83
C LYS A 112 -8.29 2.64 -18.56
N TYR A 113 -7.09 2.41 -18.03
CA TYR A 113 -5.83 2.99 -18.49
C TYR A 113 -4.72 1.94 -18.55
N LYS A 114 -4.51 1.37 -19.75
CA LYS A 114 -3.50 0.32 -19.98
C LYS A 114 -2.06 0.74 -19.64
N GLU A 115 -1.77 2.03 -19.57
CA GLU A 115 -0.45 2.56 -19.18
C GLU A 115 -0.05 2.23 -17.72
N PHE A 116 -1.00 1.83 -16.88
CA PHE A 116 -0.76 1.45 -15.48
C PHE A 116 -0.27 0.02 -15.29
N LEU A 117 -0.08 -0.76 -16.36
CA LEU A 117 0.22 -2.19 -16.26
C LEU A 117 1.47 -2.46 -15.42
N MET A 118 2.58 -1.78 -15.72
CA MET A 118 3.82 -1.97 -14.96
C MET A 118 3.66 -1.54 -13.49
N TYR A 119 2.95 -0.44 -13.26
CA TYR A 119 2.65 0.01 -11.91
C TYR A 119 1.89 -1.06 -11.12
N LEU A 120 0.86 -1.66 -11.73
CA LEU A 120 0.07 -2.71 -11.07
C LEU A 120 0.91 -3.97 -10.83
N VAL A 121 1.80 -4.36 -11.75
CA VAL A 121 2.71 -5.50 -11.54
C VAL A 121 3.58 -5.27 -10.29
N MET A 122 4.25 -4.12 -10.20
CA MET A 122 5.06 -3.76 -9.04
C MET A 122 4.22 -3.69 -7.77
N ARG A 123 3.01 -3.10 -7.88
CA ARG A 123 2.06 -3.02 -6.78
C ARG A 123 1.63 -4.39 -6.28
N THR A 124 1.42 -5.35 -7.17
CA THR A 124 1.01 -6.72 -6.82
C THR A 124 2.08 -7.42 -6.00
N ILE A 125 3.36 -7.28 -6.38
CA ILE A 125 4.49 -7.84 -5.64
C ILE A 125 4.56 -7.26 -4.23
N ILE A 126 4.43 -5.93 -4.09
CA ILE A 126 4.54 -5.24 -2.80
C ILE A 126 3.30 -5.52 -1.94
N THR A 127 2.09 -5.33 -2.47
CA THR A 127 0.84 -5.61 -1.78
C THR A 127 0.76 -7.07 -1.33
N GLY A 128 1.13 -8.01 -2.22
CA GLY A 128 1.17 -9.44 -1.88
C GLY A 128 2.14 -9.74 -0.75
N SER A 129 3.35 -9.18 -0.81
CA SER A 129 4.33 -9.30 0.27
C SER A 129 3.82 -8.74 1.60
N VAL A 130 3.22 -7.54 1.59
CA VAL A 130 2.72 -6.89 2.81
C VAL A 130 1.54 -7.66 3.40
N ILE A 131 0.56 -8.09 2.59
CA ILE A 131 -0.57 -8.90 3.05
C ILE A 131 -0.07 -10.23 3.64
N TYR A 132 0.89 -10.88 2.98
CA TYR A 132 1.50 -12.09 3.53
C TYR A 132 2.13 -11.85 4.90
N LEU A 133 2.85 -10.74 5.09
CA LEU A 133 3.43 -10.39 6.39
C LEU A 133 2.36 -10.13 7.47
N HIS A 134 1.22 -9.54 7.11
CA HIS A 134 0.12 -9.36 8.06
C HIS A 134 -0.41 -10.72 8.53
N ILE A 135 -0.65 -11.65 7.59
CA ILE A 135 -1.11 -13.02 7.87
C ILE A 135 -0.07 -13.80 8.70
N TYR A 136 1.21 -13.61 8.42
CA TYR A 136 2.29 -14.27 9.15
C TYR A 136 2.37 -13.85 10.63
N LEU A 137 2.01 -12.59 10.93
CA LEU A 137 2.03 -12.04 12.29
C LEU A 137 0.74 -12.28 13.09
N THR A 138 -0.31 -12.80 12.46
CA THR A 138 -1.61 -13.04 13.10
C THR A 138 -1.64 -14.39 13.79
#